data_AF-A0A6A6Y3X3-F1
#
_entry.id   AF-A0A6A6Y3X3-F1
#
_cell.length_a   1.000
_cell.length_b   1.000
_cell.length_c   1.000
_cell.angle_alpha   90.00
_cell.angle_beta   90.00
_cell.angle_gamma   90.00
#
_symmetry.space_group_name_H-M   'P 1'
#
loop_
_entity.id
_entity.type
_entity.pdbx_description
1 polymer ?
#
loop_
_entity_poly.entity_id
_entity_poly.type
_entity_poly.pdbx_seq_one_letter_code
_entity_poly.pdbx_strand_id
1 'polypeptide(L)'
;KHYEIEGTLNEMPISAFPDTGAQKNVISLSYCRRLGLSIDKGSDLKFQLPSGGIVECIGSIRSRWKFANESKSTSLSFQVIADCTHDVILGGSFLKWSKTLTQFCHRIITRWRPMPQCRGVKLLGSQRQRVSGYLDGNFVEAIPDTGCDVMLMSRAYAEEHGYYVESGGDFRCELEFADGSRAYTEGMVTGLDWSYGDSETTSLCDFHILENLPADVVLSNDFLFEGQAFSKYEEFFYDI
;
A
#
# COMPACT_ATOMS: atom_id res chain seq x y z
N LYS A 1 -13.51 4.44 2.44
CA LYS A 1 -13.59 3.11 3.09
C LYS A 1 -12.17 2.70 3.43
N HIS A 2 -11.95 1.82 4.39
CA HIS A 2 -10.59 1.33 4.65
C HIS A 2 -10.59 -0.15 5.03
N TYR A 3 -9.43 -0.76 4.88
CA TYR A 3 -9.22 -2.19 5.08
C TYR A 3 -8.40 -2.42 6.35
N GLU A 4 -8.76 -3.45 7.10
CA GLU A 4 -8.16 -3.76 8.38
C GLU A 4 -8.02 -5.27 8.58
N ILE A 5 -7.05 -5.67 9.40
CA ILE A 5 -6.88 -7.02 9.92
C ILE A 5 -6.93 -6.96 11.44
N GLU A 6 -7.94 -7.60 12.01
CA GLU A 6 -8.09 -7.71 13.46
C GLU A 6 -7.13 -8.76 14.03
N GLY A 7 -6.52 -8.46 15.16
CA GLY A 7 -5.61 -9.38 15.83
C GLY A 7 -5.19 -8.91 17.22
N THR A 8 -4.13 -9.52 17.73
CA THR A 8 -3.46 -9.05 18.94
C THR A 8 -1.96 -8.87 18.71
N LEU A 9 -1.40 -7.83 19.32
CA LEU A 9 0.03 -7.60 19.43
C LEU A 9 0.44 -7.70 20.90
N ASN A 10 1.22 -8.70 21.26
CA ASN A 10 1.54 -9.04 22.66
C ASN A 10 0.27 -9.17 23.54
N GLU A 11 -0.73 -9.88 23.02
CA GLU A 11 -2.07 -10.08 23.63
C GLU A 11 -2.96 -8.82 23.74
N MET A 12 -2.48 -7.65 23.32
CA MET A 12 -3.29 -6.44 23.24
C MET A 12 -4.08 -6.43 21.92
N PRO A 13 -5.43 -6.30 21.96
CA PRO A 13 -6.24 -6.19 20.75
C PRO A 13 -5.83 -4.98 19.90
N ILE A 14 -5.75 -5.18 18.59
CA ILE A 14 -5.48 -4.12 17.63
C ILE A 14 -6.08 -4.45 16.27
N SER A 15 -6.48 -3.40 15.58
CA SER A 15 -6.78 -3.42 14.16
C SER A 15 -5.56 -2.92 13.37
N ALA A 16 -4.95 -3.80 12.56
CA ALA A 16 -3.76 -3.49 11.78
C ALA A 16 -4.10 -3.21 10.31
N PHE A 17 -3.32 -2.35 9.68
CA PHE A 17 -3.52 -1.98 8.27
C PHE A 17 -2.79 -2.97 7.33
N PRO A 18 -3.49 -3.63 6.39
CA PRO A 18 -2.87 -4.52 5.40
C PRO A 18 -2.32 -3.74 4.21
N ASP A 19 -1.00 -3.82 3.99
CA ASP A 19 -0.32 -3.01 2.99
C ASP A 19 0.72 -3.82 2.21
N THR A 20 0.43 -4.12 0.95
CA THR A 20 1.38 -4.76 0.03
C THR A 20 2.47 -3.81 -0.48
N GLY A 21 2.21 -2.50 -0.50
CA GLY A 21 3.18 -1.46 -0.81
C GLY A 21 4.21 -1.21 0.29
N ALA A 22 3.95 -1.70 1.51
CA ALA A 22 4.91 -1.70 2.61
C ALA A 22 5.84 -2.93 2.56
N GLN A 23 7.13 -2.67 2.35
CA GLN A 23 8.18 -3.70 2.28
C GLN A 23 8.36 -4.47 3.61
N LYS A 24 8.14 -3.79 4.74
CA LYS A 24 8.31 -4.32 6.09
C LYS A 24 7.04 -4.06 6.88
N ASN A 25 6.82 -4.86 7.93
CA ASN A 25 5.83 -4.46 8.93
C ASN A 25 6.32 -3.20 9.64
N VAL A 26 5.39 -2.29 9.91
CA VAL A 26 5.68 -1.00 10.55
C VAL A 26 4.83 -0.85 11.80
N ILE A 27 5.38 -0.19 12.81
CA ILE A 27 4.67 0.22 14.01
C ILE A 27 4.97 1.68 14.30
N SER A 28 3.96 2.44 14.74
CA SER A 28 4.17 3.85 15.11
C SER A 28 4.93 3.98 16.43
N LEU A 29 5.78 5.00 16.53
CA LEU A 29 6.47 5.33 17.78
C LEU A 29 5.47 5.65 18.91
N SER A 30 4.39 6.35 18.57
CA SER A 30 3.32 6.68 19.51
C SER A 30 2.68 5.43 20.10
N TYR A 31 2.49 4.38 19.29
CA TYR A 31 1.96 3.10 19.78
C TYR A 31 2.97 2.34 20.64
N CYS A 32 4.25 2.29 20.23
CA CYS A 32 5.30 1.72 21.06
C CYS A 32 5.35 2.36 22.45
N ARG A 33 5.29 3.70 22.52
CA ARG A 33 5.26 4.45 23.78
C ARG A 33 4.02 4.12 24.61
N ARG A 34 2.84 4.06 23.98
CA ARG A 34 1.57 3.73 24.64
C ARG A 34 1.60 2.35 25.31
N LEU A 35 2.28 1.39 24.68
CA LEU A 35 2.44 0.02 25.20
C LEU A 35 3.71 -0.21 26.03
N GLY A 36 4.57 0.81 26.20
CA GLY A 36 5.84 0.67 26.93
C GLY A 36 6.84 -0.29 26.26
N LEU A 37 6.79 -0.42 24.93
CA LEU A 37 7.68 -1.32 24.18
C LEU A 37 9.09 -0.74 24.09
N SER A 38 10.09 -1.57 24.39
CA SER A 38 11.49 -1.22 24.22
C SER A 38 11.87 -1.28 22.75
N ILE A 39 12.51 -0.22 22.24
CA ILE A 39 12.91 -0.08 20.84
C ILE A 39 14.40 -0.37 20.73
N ASP A 40 14.76 -1.34 19.90
CA ASP A 40 16.13 -1.63 19.52
C ASP A 40 16.60 -0.56 18.52
N LYS A 41 17.35 0.42 19.02
CA LYS A 41 17.92 1.51 18.23
C LYS A 41 19.08 1.01 17.36
N GLY A 42 19.30 1.67 16.22
CA GLY A 42 20.41 1.36 15.31
C GLY A 42 19.97 0.81 13.96
N SER A 43 18.80 1.24 13.46
CA SER A 43 18.40 0.98 12.09
C SER A 43 18.82 2.16 11.22
N ASP A 44 19.69 1.93 10.24
CA ASP A 44 19.96 2.90 9.17
C ASP A 44 18.92 2.79 8.03
N LEU A 45 17.82 2.07 8.26
CA LEU A 45 16.79 1.86 7.26
C LEU A 45 16.05 3.16 6.98
N LYS A 46 15.96 3.48 5.70
CA LYS A 46 15.24 4.63 5.17
C LYS A 46 14.19 4.15 4.18
N PHE A 47 13.02 4.77 4.22
CA PHE A 47 11.94 4.53 3.28
C PHE A 47 11.77 5.76 2.41
N GLN A 48 11.78 5.59 1.10
CA GLN A 48 11.39 6.64 0.18
C GLN A 48 9.85 6.69 0.12
N LEU A 49 9.30 7.90 0.23
CA LEU A 49 7.89 8.18 0.05
C LEU A 49 7.56 8.45 -1.42
N PRO A 50 6.30 8.31 -1.83
CA PRO A 50 5.86 8.63 -3.20
C PRO A 50 6.07 10.10 -3.61
N SER A 51 6.21 11.00 -2.63
CA SER A 51 6.57 12.40 -2.88
C SER A 51 8.05 12.61 -3.22
N GLY A 52 8.89 11.59 -3.07
CA GLY A 52 10.36 11.68 -3.09
C GLY A 52 11.00 11.98 -1.73
N GLY A 53 10.18 12.26 -0.70
CA GLY A 53 10.66 12.42 0.68
C GLY A 53 11.25 11.14 1.25
N ILE A 54 12.02 11.25 2.34
CA ILE A 54 12.64 10.11 3.01
C ILE A 54 12.18 10.06 4.47
N VAL A 55 11.72 8.88 4.90
CA VAL A 55 11.38 8.58 6.29
C VAL A 55 12.47 7.71 6.90
N GLU A 56 13.04 8.16 8.01
CA GLU A 56 14.03 7.41 8.76
C GLU A 56 13.38 6.49 9.78
N CYS A 57 13.86 5.25 9.84
CA CYS A 57 13.45 4.29 10.86
C CYS A 57 14.16 4.61 12.18
N ILE A 58 13.41 4.72 13.28
CA ILE A 58 13.97 4.97 14.61
C ILE A 58 14.73 3.75 15.14
N GLY A 59 14.30 2.57 14.72
CA GLY A 59 14.76 1.29 15.25
C GLY A 59 13.75 0.20 14.94
N SER A 60 13.87 -0.94 15.62
CA SER A 60 12.94 -2.04 15.42
C SER A 60 12.48 -2.62 16.75
N ILE A 61 11.39 -3.38 16.68
CA ILE A 61 10.94 -4.22 17.77
C ILE A 61 10.65 -5.63 17.26
N ARG A 62 10.65 -6.60 18.16
CA ARG A 62 10.01 -7.90 17.95
C ARG A 62 8.79 -8.00 18.85
N SER A 63 7.67 -8.45 18.30
CA SER A 63 6.42 -8.62 19.04
C SER A 63 5.62 -9.80 18.51
N ARG A 64 4.83 -10.41 19.39
CA ARG A 64 3.98 -11.54 19.04
C ARG A 64 2.69 -11.03 18.41
N TRP A 65 2.47 -11.40 17.16
CA TRP A 65 1.24 -11.17 16.43
C TRP A 65 0.37 -12.43 16.45
N LYS A 66 -0.95 -12.25 16.56
CA LYS A 66 -1.94 -13.32 16.43
C LYS A 66 -3.16 -12.77 15.69
N PHE A 67 -3.62 -13.47 14.65
CA PHE A 67 -4.86 -13.09 13.98
C PHE A 67 -6.06 -13.30 14.91
N ALA A 68 -7.11 -12.47 14.76
CA ALA A 68 -8.33 -12.63 15.52
C ALA A 68 -8.92 -14.03 15.31
N ASN A 69 -9.45 -14.62 16.37
CA ASN A 69 -10.05 -15.97 16.39
C ASN A 69 -9.10 -17.13 16.05
N GLU A 70 -7.78 -16.88 15.98
CA GLU A 70 -6.78 -17.93 15.81
C GLU A 70 -5.99 -18.17 17.11
N SER A 71 -5.54 -19.40 17.32
CA SER A 71 -4.75 -19.78 18.50
C SER A 71 -3.25 -19.59 18.32
N LYS A 72 -2.77 -19.59 17.07
CA LYS A 72 -1.35 -19.57 16.75
C LYS A 72 -0.82 -18.14 16.71
N SER A 73 0.16 -17.84 17.56
CA SER A 73 0.92 -16.59 17.49
C SER A 73 2.22 -16.77 16.69
N THR A 74 2.68 -15.70 16.07
CA THR A 74 3.96 -15.62 15.33
C THR A 74 4.74 -14.42 15.82
N SER A 75 6.06 -14.57 15.98
CA SER A 75 6.94 -13.45 16.30
C SER A 75 7.25 -12.67 15.03
N LEU A 76 6.86 -11.38 14.99
CA LEU A 76 7.10 -10.49 13.88
C LEU A 76 8.10 -9.40 14.29
N SER A 77 8.93 -8.99 13.33
CA SER A 77 9.75 -7.78 13.44
C SER A 77 8.98 -6.61 12.82
N PHE A 78 8.96 -5.49 13.54
CA PHE A 78 8.37 -4.24 13.09
C PHE A 78 9.43 -3.15 13.07
N GLN A 79 9.44 -2.36 12.00
CA GLN A 79 10.23 -1.14 11.90
C GLN A 79 9.45 0.01 12.55
N VAL A 80 10.12 0.82 13.36
CA VAL A 80 9.46 1.90 14.11
C VAL A 80 9.60 3.21 13.34
N ILE A 81 8.47 3.79 12.95
CA ILE A 81 8.40 5.10 12.28
C ILE A 81 7.79 6.12 13.24
N ALA A 82 8.35 7.34 13.27
CA ALA A 82 7.94 8.41 14.18
C ALA A 82 6.45 8.75 14.04
N ASP A 83 6.07 9.22 12.86
CA ASP A 83 4.77 9.84 12.56
C ASP A 83 3.91 8.95 11.64
N CYS A 84 3.99 7.63 11.84
CA CYS A 84 3.18 6.69 11.06
C CYS A 84 1.68 6.93 11.29
N THR A 85 0.91 7.09 10.21
CA THR A 85 -0.55 7.35 10.28
C THR A 85 -1.36 6.17 10.84
N HIS A 86 -0.74 5.00 10.97
CA HIS A 86 -1.33 3.79 11.52
C HIS A 86 -0.50 3.26 12.69
N ASP A 87 -1.17 2.71 13.71
CA ASP A 87 -0.49 2.09 14.84
C ASP A 87 0.35 0.89 14.39
N VAL A 88 -0.20 0.04 13.52
CA VAL A 88 0.48 -1.14 12.95
C VAL A 88 0.13 -1.28 11.47
N ILE A 89 1.15 -1.46 10.63
CA ILE A 89 1.04 -1.85 9.23
C ILE A 89 1.65 -3.25 9.08
N LEU A 90 0.89 -4.16 8.45
CA LEU A 90 1.34 -5.49 8.09
C LEU A 90 1.78 -5.48 6.62
N GLY A 91 3.08 -5.64 6.39
CA GLY A 91 3.69 -5.48 5.08
C GLY A 91 3.49 -6.68 4.16
N GLY A 92 3.70 -6.46 2.85
CA GLY A 92 3.44 -7.44 1.79
C GLY A 92 4.10 -8.81 2.01
N SER A 93 5.34 -8.84 2.51
CA SER A 93 6.02 -10.12 2.81
C SER A 93 5.28 -10.97 3.84
N PHE A 94 4.75 -10.34 4.90
CA PHE A 94 3.98 -11.05 5.91
C PHE A 94 2.62 -11.47 5.37
N LEU A 95 1.93 -10.57 4.66
CA LEU A 95 0.62 -10.85 4.05
C LEU A 95 0.68 -12.02 3.05
N LYS A 96 1.74 -12.10 2.25
CA LYS A 96 2.03 -13.22 1.34
C LYS A 96 2.32 -14.50 2.11
N TRP A 97 3.23 -14.45 3.10
CA TRP A 97 3.57 -15.60 3.93
C TRP A 97 2.37 -16.21 4.66
N SER A 98 1.49 -15.36 5.21
CA SER A 98 0.28 -15.79 5.91
C SER A 98 -0.85 -16.18 4.96
N LYS A 99 -0.66 -16.03 3.65
CA LYS A 99 -1.67 -16.21 2.59
C LYS A 99 -2.93 -15.37 2.83
N THR A 100 -2.76 -14.21 3.44
CA THR A 100 -3.89 -13.33 3.80
C THR A 100 -4.56 -12.74 2.57
N LEU A 101 -3.83 -12.50 1.49
CA LEU A 101 -4.39 -11.90 0.26
C LEU A 101 -5.08 -12.93 -0.65
N THR A 102 -4.86 -14.22 -0.41
CA THR A 102 -5.40 -15.32 -1.24
C THR A 102 -6.31 -16.22 -0.39
N GLN A 103 -5.74 -17.26 0.23
CA GLN A 103 -6.48 -18.30 0.95
C GLN A 103 -7.28 -17.77 2.16
N PHE A 104 -6.75 -16.75 2.85
CA PHE A 104 -7.34 -16.20 4.07
C PHE A 104 -7.79 -14.74 3.91
N CYS A 105 -8.30 -14.37 2.72
CA CYS A 105 -8.80 -13.02 2.42
C CYS A 105 -9.90 -12.54 3.38
N HIS A 106 -10.66 -13.46 3.97
CA HIS A 106 -11.67 -13.16 5.01
C HIS A 106 -11.08 -12.51 6.28
N ARG A 107 -9.76 -12.58 6.50
CA ARG A 107 -9.08 -11.85 7.59
C ARG A 107 -9.09 -10.34 7.38
N ILE A 108 -9.20 -9.90 6.12
CA ILE A 108 -9.29 -8.50 5.76
C ILE A 108 -10.76 -8.10 5.84
N ILE A 109 -11.05 -7.10 6.67
CA ILE A 109 -12.39 -6.56 6.85
C ILE A 109 -12.46 -5.14 6.33
N THR A 110 -13.60 -4.82 5.71
CA THR A 110 -13.88 -3.46 5.25
C THR A 110 -14.60 -2.68 6.35
N ARG A 111 -14.10 -1.48 6.63
CA ARG A 111 -14.70 -0.53 7.57
C ARG A 111 -15.08 0.75 6.83
N TRP A 112 -16.23 1.30 7.19
CA TRP A 112 -16.71 2.58 6.69
C TRP A 112 -16.31 3.68 7.67
N ARG A 113 -15.59 4.71 7.22
CA ARG A 113 -15.39 5.94 8.00
C ARG A 113 -16.30 7.05 7.47
N PRO A 114 -16.70 8.01 8.33
CA PRO A 114 -17.38 9.23 7.91
C PRO A 114 -16.54 10.00 6.88
N MET A 115 -17.19 10.68 5.93
CA MET A 115 -16.56 11.59 4.97
C MET A 115 -16.44 13.01 5.57
N PRO A 116 -15.45 13.83 5.14
CA PRO A 116 -14.43 13.55 4.12
C PRO A 116 -13.21 12.79 4.66
N GLN A 117 -12.57 11.98 3.81
CA GLN A 117 -11.30 11.30 4.09
C GLN A 117 -10.22 11.85 3.15
N CYS A 118 -9.04 12.15 3.69
CA CYS A 118 -7.84 12.31 2.86
C CYS A 118 -7.50 10.95 2.23
N ARG A 119 -7.12 10.94 0.94
CA ARG A 119 -6.80 9.72 0.21
C ARG A 119 -5.39 9.28 0.58
N GLY A 120 -5.24 8.08 1.12
CA GLY A 120 -3.99 7.54 1.60
C GLY A 120 -3.14 6.91 0.50
N VAL A 121 -1.82 7.13 0.57
CA VAL A 121 -0.83 6.39 -0.23
C VAL A 121 0.28 5.94 0.71
N LYS A 122 0.30 4.64 1.06
CA LYS A 122 1.11 4.12 2.17
C LYS A 122 2.36 3.32 1.72
N LEU A 123 2.74 3.43 0.45
CA LEU A 123 4.01 2.95 -0.10
C LEU A 123 5.21 3.25 0.82
N LEU A 124 5.87 2.18 1.26
CA LEU A 124 7.01 2.25 2.19
C LEU A 124 8.11 1.25 1.78
N GLY A 125 9.26 1.79 1.34
CA GLY A 125 10.47 1.01 1.04
C GLY A 125 10.61 0.60 -0.41
N SER A 126 11.47 -0.40 -0.69
CA SER A 126 11.57 -0.91 -2.06
C SER A 126 10.43 -1.88 -2.30
N GLN A 127 9.45 -1.44 -3.09
CA GLN A 127 8.32 -2.25 -3.51
C GLN A 127 8.87 -3.32 -4.44
N ARG A 128 8.96 -4.57 -3.96
CA ARG A 128 9.50 -5.69 -4.76
C ARG A 128 8.42 -6.43 -5.52
N GLN A 129 7.20 -6.47 -4.99
CA GLN A 129 6.10 -7.13 -5.67
C GLN A 129 5.68 -6.31 -6.89
N ARG A 130 5.53 -6.97 -8.03
CA ARG A 130 5.00 -6.44 -9.27
C ARG A 130 3.82 -7.29 -9.72
N VAL A 131 2.96 -6.66 -10.52
CA VAL A 131 1.99 -7.37 -11.34
C VAL A 131 2.16 -6.92 -12.78
N SER A 132 2.41 -7.88 -13.67
CA SER A 132 2.52 -7.60 -15.10
C SER A 132 1.13 -7.38 -15.70
N GLY A 133 1.03 -6.44 -16.62
CA GLY A 133 -0.21 -6.18 -17.35
C GLY A 133 0.03 -5.34 -18.59
N TYR A 134 -1.08 -4.95 -19.22
CA TYR A 134 -1.07 -3.98 -20.30
C TYR A 134 -1.96 -2.80 -19.92
N LEU A 135 -1.45 -1.59 -20.15
CA LEU A 135 -2.19 -0.35 -20.04
C LEU A 135 -2.31 0.28 -21.42
N ASP A 136 -3.53 0.31 -21.95
CA ASP A 136 -3.83 0.76 -23.32
C ASP A 136 -2.93 0.06 -24.37
N GLY A 137 -2.74 -1.26 -24.19
CA GLY A 137 -1.91 -2.10 -25.04
C GLY A 137 -0.39 -2.01 -24.80
N ASN A 138 0.08 -1.15 -23.90
CA ASN A 138 1.50 -1.05 -23.54
C ASN A 138 1.81 -1.92 -22.33
N PHE A 139 2.83 -2.77 -22.44
CA PHE A 139 3.26 -3.61 -21.32
C PHE A 139 3.77 -2.74 -20.17
N VAL A 140 3.35 -3.06 -18.95
CA VAL A 140 3.77 -2.35 -17.74
C VAL A 140 3.84 -3.29 -16.54
N GLU A 141 4.83 -3.04 -15.68
CA GLU A 141 5.00 -3.73 -14.41
C GLU A 141 4.48 -2.83 -13.28
N ALA A 142 3.20 -2.98 -12.93
CA ALA A 142 2.58 -2.13 -11.91
C ALA A 142 2.92 -2.60 -10.48
N ILE A 143 2.88 -1.68 -9.51
CA ILE A 143 2.90 -2.00 -8.08
C ILE A 143 1.45 -2.29 -7.64
N PRO A 144 1.13 -3.50 -7.16
CA PRO A 144 -0.15 -3.74 -6.51
C PRO A 144 -0.08 -3.27 -5.05
N ASP A 145 -0.67 -2.12 -4.72
CA ASP A 145 -0.62 -1.52 -3.39
C ASP A 145 -1.97 -1.46 -2.67
N THR A 146 -2.21 -2.40 -1.74
CA THR A 146 -3.39 -2.38 -0.86
C THR A 146 -3.38 -1.26 0.18
N GLY A 147 -2.26 -0.55 0.32
CA GLY A 147 -2.13 0.66 1.12
C GLY A 147 -2.43 1.96 0.36
N CYS A 148 -2.82 1.89 -0.91
CA CYS A 148 -3.12 3.05 -1.74
C CYS A 148 -4.61 3.16 -2.06
N ASP A 149 -5.23 4.31 -1.78
CA ASP A 149 -6.66 4.54 -2.02
C ASP A 149 -6.97 4.93 -3.48
N VAL A 150 -5.97 5.25 -4.28
CA VAL A 150 -6.12 5.72 -5.67
C VAL A 150 -5.17 5.02 -6.62
N MET A 151 -5.57 4.90 -7.88
CA MET A 151 -4.65 4.48 -8.93
C MET A 151 -3.70 5.64 -9.20
N LEU A 152 -2.39 5.38 -9.24
CA LEU A 152 -1.38 6.41 -9.49
C LEU A 152 -0.57 6.07 -10.74
N MET A 153 -0.14 7.12 -11.43
CA MET A 153 0.77 7.04 -12.56
C MET A 153 1.85 8.11 -12.41
N SER A 154 3.09 7.78 -12.80
CA SER A 154 4.18 8.76 -12.82
C SER A 154 3.99 9.78 -13.94
N ARG A 155 4.43 11.02 -13.73
CA ARG A 155 4.48 12.05 -14.77
C ARG A 155 5.25 11.56 -16.01
N ALA A 156 6.41 10.96 -15.77
CA ALA A 156 7.31 10.48 -16.81
C ALA A 156 6.65 9.43 -17.69
N TYR A 157 5.95 8.45 -17.10
CA TYR A 157 5.25 7.42 -17.85
C TYR A 157 4.10 7.98 -18.68
N ALA A 158 3.35 8.95 -18.13
CA ALA A 158 2.27 9.61 -18.85
C ALA A 158 2.80 10.38 -20.08
N GLU A 159 3.93 11.07 -19.94
CA GLU A 159 4.56 11.81 -21.04
C GLU A 159 5.16 10.89 -22.10
N GLU A 160 5.83 9.82 -21.68
CA GLU A 160 6.42 8.82 -22.59
C GLU A 160 5.37 8.20 -23.52
N HIS A 161 4.17 7.94 -23.01
CA HIS A 161 3.07 7.35 -23.76
C HIS A 161 2.11 8.37 -24.38
N GLY A 162 2.39 9.67 -24.22
CA GLY A 162 1.59 10.75 -24.81
C GLY A 162 0.19 10.88 -24.23
N TYR A 163 -0.04 10.43 -22.99
CA TYR A 163 -1.33 10.53 -22.33
C TYR A 163 -1.65 11.98 -21.96
N TYR A 164 -2.91 12.37 -22.19
CA TYR A 164 -3.39 13.70 -21.83
C TYR A 164 -3.71 13.78 -20.34
N VAL A 165 -3.07 14.71 -19.64
CA VAL A 165 -3.28 14.94 -18.21
C VAL A 165 -4.24 16.10 -17.99
N GLU A 166 -5.44 15.77 -17.50
CA GLU A 166 -6.43 16.75 -17.09
C GLU A 166 -6.01 17.40 -15.76
N SER A 167 -5.64 18.68 -15.80
CA SER A 167 -5.11 19.43 -14.64
C SER A 167 -6.13 20.38 -13.99
N GLY A 168 -7.40 20.30 -14.41
CA GLY A 168 -8.49 21.08 -13.81
C GLY A 168 -8.66 20.78 -12.31
N GLY A 169 -9.25 21.71 -11.57
CA GLY A 169 -9.36 21.61 -10.09
C GLY A 169 -10.01 20.31 -9.61
N ASP A 170 -10.99 19.79 -10.35
CA ASP A 170 -11.71 18.55 -10.02
C ASP A 170 -10.89 17.26 -10.26
N PHE A 171 -9.78 17.35 -11.01
CA PHE A 171 -8.89 16.23 -11.35
C PHE A 171 -7.67 16.14 -10.43
N ARG A 172 -7.48 17.13 -9.56
CA ARG A 172 -6.41 17.18 -8.57
C ARG A 172 -6.96 16.73 -7.23
N CYS A 173 -6.19 15.92 -6.51
CA CYS A 173 -6.55 15.51 -5.16
C CYS A 173 -5.37 15.64 -4.20
N GLU A 174 -5.66 15.90 -2.93
CA GLU A 174 -4.67 15.87 -1.85
C GLU A 174 -4.49 14.42 -1.38
N LEU A 175 -3.24 13.97 -1.36
CA LEU A 175 -2.82 12.66 -0.89
C LEU A 175 -2.14 12.78 0.47
N GLU A 176 -2.35 11.79 1.35
CA GLU A 176 -1.66 11.68 2.63
C GLU A 176 -0.76 10.43 2.67
N PHE A 177 0.53 10.66 2.89
CA PHE A 177 1.54 9.60 2.90
C PHE A 177 1.62 8.88 4.26
N ALA A 178 2.45 7.84 4.33
CA ALA A 178 2.58 7.02 5.53
C ALA A 178 3.09 7.76 6.77
N ASP A 179 3.83 8.85 6.60
CA ASP A 179 4.33 9.73 7.66
C ASP A 179 3.39 10.90 7.99
N GLY A 180 2.20 10.94 7.38
CA GLY A 180 1.23 12.03 7.54
C GLY A 180 1.54 13.28 6.72
N SER A 181 2.66 13.33 5.99
CA SER A 181 2.91 14.40 5.03
C SER A 181 1.92 14.34 3.86
N ARG A 182 1.74 15.47 3.18
CA ARG A 182 0.71 15.62 2.13
C ARG A 182 1.27 16.23 0.86
N ALA A 183 0.69 15.85 -0.27
CA ALA A 183 0.96 16.46 -1.57
C ALA A 183 -0.28 16.45 -2.45
N TYR A 184 -0.34 17.37 -3.40
CA TYR A 184 -1.39 17.36 -4.43
C TYR A 184 -0.92 16.61 -5.66
N THR A 185 -1.84 15.88 -6.28
CA THR A 185 -1.64 15.35 -7.63
C THR A 185 -1.65 16.50 -8.65
N GLU A 186 -1.00 16.28 -9.78
CA GLU A 186 -0.95 17.27 -10.86
C GLU A 186 -2.23 17.31 -11.69
N GLY A 187 -2.94 16.18 -11.72
CA GLY A 187 -4.12 15.97 -12.52
C GLY A 187 -4.49 14.49 -12.56
N MET A 188 -5.20 14.10 -13.61
CA MET A 188 -5.63 12.74 -13.86
C MET A 188 -5.55 12.40 -15.35
N VAL A 189 -5.20 11.17 -15.66
CA VAL A 189 -5.43 10.56 -17.00
C VAL A 189 -6.65 9.66 -16.87
N THR A 190 -7.60 9.79 -17.78
CA THR A 190 -8.90 9.10 -17.70
C THR A 190 -9.08 8.09 -18.81
N GLY A 191 -9.85 7.04 -18.52
CA GLY A 191 -10.32 6.11 -19.54
C GLY A 191 -9.25 5.21 -20.17
N LEU A 192 -8.25 4.78 -19.40
CA LEU A 192 -7.26 3.81 -19.88
C LEU A 192 -7.70 2.37 -19.61
N ASP A 193 -7.49 1.48 -20.57
CA ASP A 193 -7.80 0.06 -20.40
C ASP A 193 -6.64 -0.67 -19.73
N TRP A 194 -6.88 -1.24 -18.54
CA TRP A 194 -5.95 -2.15 -17.86
C TRP A 194 -6.34 -3.61 -18.08
N SER A 195 -5.36 -4.46 -18.40
CA SER A 195 -5.48 -5.93 -18.29
C SER A 195 -4.35 -6.53 -17.45
N TYR A 196 -4.66 -7.60 -16.74
CA TYR A 196 -3.66 -8.40 -16.01
C TYR A 196 -3.02 -9.42 -16.95
N GLY A 197 -1.70 -9.42 -17.08
CA GLY A 197 -0.97 -10.30 -17.97
C GLY A 197 -1.55 -10.33 -19.38
N ASP A 198 -1.78 -11.52 -19.92
CA ASP A 198 -2.43 -11.74 -21.22
C ASP A 198 -3.96 -11.97 -21.11
N SER A 199 -4.58 -11.53 -20.01
CA SER A 199 -6.03 -11.67 -19.82
C SER A 199 -6.83 -10.89 -20.85
N GLU A 200 -7.85 -11.54 -21.43
CA GLU A 200 -8.82 -10.90 -22.34
C GLU A 200 -9.76 -9.91 -21.62
N THR A 201 -9.79 -9.91 -20.28
CA THR A 201 -10.63 -8.99 -19.50
C THR A 201 -9.89 -7.69 -19.25
N THR A 202 -10.46 -6.59 -19.73
CA THR A 202 -9.98 -5.24 -19.43
C THR A 202 -10.84 -4.55 -18.38
N SER A 203 -10.27 -3.54 -17.73
CA SER A 203 -10.97 -2.64 -16.82
C SER A 203 -10.59 -1.21 -17.15
N LEU A 204 -11.60 -0.36 -17.37
CA LEU A 204 -11.40 1.06 -17.58
C LEU A 204 -10.96 1.72 -16.27
N CYS A 205 -9.82 2.42 -16.31
CA CYS A 205 -9.15 2.95 -15.14
C CYS A 205 -8.77 4.43 -15.34
N ASP A 206 -8.89 5.20 -14.27
CA ASP A 206 -8.41 6.58 -14.19
C ASP A 206 -7.21 6.63 -13.23
N PHE A 207 -6.15 7.34 -13.62
CA PHE A 207 -4.90 7.42 -12.87
C PHE A 207 -4.58 8.85 -12.48
N HIS A 208 -4.41 9.08 -11.18
CA HIS A 208 -3.91 10.35 -10.70
C HIS A 208 -2.40 10.47 -10.94
N ILE A 209 -1.97 11.64 -11.41
CA ILE A 209 -0.56 11.89 -11.75
C ILE A 209 0.21 12.40 -10.54
N LEU A 210 1.31 11.70 -10.22
CA LEU A 210 2.25 12.08 -9.17
C LEU A 210 3.67 12.12 -9.74
N GLU A 211 4.31 13.30 -9.68
CA GLU A 211 5.61 13.59 -10.29
C GLU A 211 6.71 12.58 -9.91
N ASN A 212 6.90 12.36 -8.60
CA ASN A 212 8.02 11.59 -8.05
C ASN A 212 7.63 10.14 -7.68
N LEU A 213 6.62 9.58 -8.35
CA LEU A 213 6.19 8.22 -8.08
C LEU A 213 7.36 7.24 -8.37
N PRO A 214 7.71 6.33 -7.45
CA PRO A 214 8.87 5.44 -7.60
C PRO A 214 8.63 4.28 -8.59
N ALA A 215 7.50 4.29 -9.28
CA ALA A 215 7.12 3.33 -10.31
C ALA A 215 6.20 4.01 -11.34
N ASP A 216 6.05 3.37 -12.49
CA ASP A 216 5.20 3.89 -13.57
C ASP A 216 3.72 3.89 -13.20
N VAL A 217 3.26 2.81 -12.58
CA VAL A 217 1.86 2.59 -12.23
C VAL A 217 1.74 1.94 -10.85
N VAL A 218 0.79 2.43 -10.05
CA VAL A 218 0.36 1.83 -8.79
C VAL A 218 -1.13 1.54 -8.86
N LEU A 219 -1.51 0.30 -8.54
CA LEU A 219 -2.89 -0.15 -8.47
C LEU A 219 -3.43 0.02 -7.05
N SER A 220 -4.64 0.56 -6.92
CA SER A 220 -5.27 0.87 -5.64
C SER A 220 -5.84 -0.35 -4.92
N ASN A 221 -6.07 -0.19 -3.64
CA ASN A 221 -6.68 -1.19 -2.78
C ASN A 221 -8.06 -1.64 -3.29
N ASP A 222 -8.91 -0.70 -3.66
CA ASP A 222 -10.25 -0.95 -4.15
C ASP A 222 -10.22 -1.76 -5.44
N PHE A 223 -9.36 -1.36 -6.39
CA PHE A 223 -9.19 -2.06 -7.65
C PHE A 223 -8.70 -3.50 -7.44
N LEU A 224 -7.71 -3.69 -6.56
CA LEU A 224 -7.13 -4.99 -6.26
C LEU A 224 -8.10 -5.92 -5.52
N PHE A 225 -8.82 -5.42 -4.52
CA PHE A 225 -9.73 -6.22 -3.71
C PHE A 225 -11.06 -6.51 -4.42
N GLU A 226 -11.67 -5.53 -5.06
CA GLU A 226 -12.94 -5.72 -5.79
C GLU A 226 -12.72 -6.59 -7.03
N GLY A 227 -11.58 -6.44 -7.71
CA GLY A 227 -11.16 -7.30 -8.82
C GLY A 227 -10.67 -8.70 -8.40
N GLN A 228 -10.57 -8.98 -7.10
CA GLN A 228 -10.00 -10.21 -6.54
C GLN A 228 -8.62 -10.55 -7.14
N ALA A 229 -7.81 -9.52 -7.37
CA ALA A 229 -6.64 -9.60 -8.23
C ALA A 229 -5.64 -10.67 -7.78
N PHE A 230 -5.37 -10.72 -6.47
CA PHE A 230 -4.43 -11.66 -5.88
C PHE A 230 -4.80 -13.13 -6.05
N SER A 231 -6.08 -13.44 -6.22
CA SER A 231 -6.57 -14.82 -6.38
C SER A 231 -6.86 -15.17 -7.83
N LYS A 232 -7.40 -14.23 -8.62
CA LYS A 232 -7.80 -14.46 -10.01
C LYS A 232 -6.63 -14.42 -10.98
N TYR A 233 -5.60 -13.65 -10.64
CA TYR A 233 -4.49 -13.29 -11.52
C TYR A 233 -3.13 -13.58 -10.86
N GLU A 234 -3.09 -14.52 -9.90
CA GLU A 234 -1.91 -14.83 -9.08
C GLU A 234 -0.65 -15.08 -9.92
N GLU A 235 -0.81 -15.73 -11.07
CA GLU A 235 0.25 -16.06 -12.03
C GLU A 235 1.00 -14.85 -12.60
N PHE A 236 0.38 -13.67 -12.57
CA PHE A 236 0.98 -12.42 -13.07
C PHE A 236 1.68 -11.61 -11.98
N PHE A 237 1.63 -12.07 -10.72
CA PHE A 237 2.35 -11.44 -9.61
C PHE A 237 3.72 -12.09 -9.39
N TYR A 238 4.76 -11.27 -9.25
CA TYR A 238 6.13 -11.73 -8.99
C TYR A 238 6.91 -10.74 -8.13
N ASP A 239 8.03 -11.18 -7.58
CA ASP A 239 8.95 -10.33 -6.82
C ASP A 239 10.22 -10.09 -7.66
N ILE A 240 10.66 -8.83 -7.78
CA ILE A 240 11.96 -8.44 -8.37
C ILE A 240 13.07 -8.45 -7.32
#